data_AF-A0A6J6RSU3-F1
#
_entry.id   AF-A0A6J6RSU3-F1
#
_cell.length_a   1.000
_cell.length_b   1.000
_cell.length_c   1.000
_cell.angle_alpha   90.00
_cell.angle_beta   90.00
_cell.angle_gamma   90.00
#
_symmetry.space_group_name_H-M   'P 1'
#
loop_
_entity.id
_entity.type
_entity.pdbx_description
1 polymer ?
#
loop_
_entity_poly.entity_id
_entity_poly.type
_entity_poly.pdbx_seq_one_letter_code
_entity_poly.pdbx_strand_id
1 'polypeptide(L)'
;MKYKSVKGLLTNDESLIPATFIDKLEDILHGFLGIVLFVISVLAAGYSLLRLIETRPFFPVGMIQAINDILFVVIILELMRTVIVRFTDGIFQLDNFLIIGVIAAVRHILTVGASLTMEKEKTTEFFNRALIEMGVNTGIVLTLVFALFLSRAARARSAAK
;
A
#
# COMPACT_ATOMS: atom_id res chain seq x y z
N MET A 1 -6.46 61.49 -0.77
CA MET A 1 -5.41 60.49 -0.45
C MET A 1 -5.69 59.22 -1.23
N LYS A 2 -4.75 58.78 -2.06
CA LYS A 2 -4.90 57.74 -3.10
C LYS A 2 -4.06 56.54 -2.69
N TYR A 3 -4.66 55.49 -2.10
CA TYR A 3 -3.93 54.27 -1.77
C TYR A 3 -3.83 53.39 -3.02
N LYS A 4 -2.64 53.43 -3.62
CA LYS A 4 -2.22 52.67 -4.80
C LYS A 4 -1.66 51.32 -4.34
N SER A 5 -2.28 50.25 -4.84
CA SER A 5 -1.65 49.01 -5.31
C SER A 5 -0.47 48.43 -4.50
N VAL A 6 -0.77 47.44 -3.65
CA VAL A 6 0.22 46.44 -3.20
C VAL A 6 -0.23 45.00 -3.54
N LYS A 7 -1.42 44.83 -4.13
CA LYS A 7 -1.99 43.51 -4.43
C LYS A 7 -1.49 42.87 -5.73
N GLY A 8 -0.58 43.54 -6.46
CA GLY A 8 -0.08 43.11 -7.77
C GLY A 8 1.31 42.48 -7.78
N LEU A 9 1.86 42.09 -6.62
CA LEU A 9 3.27 41.67 -6.51
C LEU A 9 3.50 40.23 -6.03
N LEU A 10 2.43 39.42 -5.88
CA LEU A 10 2.55 38.02 -5.44
C LEU A 10 1.85 37.01 -6.36
N THR A 11 1.50 37.39 -7.58
CA THR A 11 1.11 36.43 -8.62
C THR A 11 2.32 36.15 -9.52
N ASN A 12 3.30 35.45 -8.96
CA ASN A 12 4.37 34.79 -9.71
C ASN A 12 4.46 33.33 -9.24
N ASP A 13 3.31 32.65 -9.24
CA ASP A 13 3.27 31.20 -9.24
C ASP A 13 3.42 30.72 -10.70
N GLU A 14 4.62 30.89 -11.23
CA GLU A 14 5.08 30.13 -12.40
C GLU A 14 5.26 28.67 -11.98
N SER A 15 4.15 27.93 -11.90
CA SER A 15 4.18 26.49 -12.04
C SER A 15 4.23 26.17 -13.54
N LEU A 16 5.45 26.05 -14.06
CA LEU A 16 5.77 25.84 -15.49
C LEU A 16 5.40 24.45 -16.02
N ILE A 17 4.68 23.62 -15.26
CA ILE A 17 4.19 22.32 -15.71
C ILE A 17 2.65 22.37 -15.74
N PRO A 18 2.01 22.17 -16.91
CA PRO A 18 0.56 22.07 -16.98
C PRO A 18 0.11 20.97 -16.02
N ALA A 19 -0.68 21.30 -15.00
CA ALA A 19 -1.19 20.33 -14.02
C ALA A 19 -1.84 19.11 -14.72
N THR A 20 -2.48 19.34 -15.86
CA THR A 20 -3.08 18.33 -16.73
C THR A 20 -2.11 17.32 -17.35
N PHE A 21 -0.81 17.65 -17.46
CA PHE A 21 0.20 16.72 -17.94
C PHE A 21 0.66 15.77 -16.82
N ILE A 22 0.78 16.27 -15.59
CA ILE A 22 1.13 15.45 -14.42
C ILE A 22 0.02 14.46 -14.13
N ASP A 23 -1.24 14.91 -14.12
CA ASP A 23 -2.39 14.04 -13.86
C ASP A 23 -2.50 12.89 -14.89
N LYS A 24 -2.35 13.21 -16.18
CA LYS A 24 -2.36 12.20 -17.25
C LYS A 24 -1.20 11.22 -17.14
N LEU A 25 -0.02 11.69 -16.75
CA LEU A 25 1.14 10.83 -16.57
C LEU A 25 0.95 9.88 -15.38
N GLU A 26 0.40 10.39 -14.26
CA GLU A 26 0.06 9.59 -13.09
C GLU A 26 -0.95 8.48 -13.43
N ASP A 27 -2.02 8.79 -14.16
CA ASP A 27 -3.01 7.83 -14.60
C ASP A 27 -2.41 6.74 -15.50
N ILE A 28 -1.54 7.12 -16.45
CA ILE A 28 -0.85 6.17 -17.33
C ILE A 28 0.06 5.24 -16.53
N LEU A 29 0.86 5.80 -15.61
CA LEU A 29 1.78 5.02 -14.77
C LEU A 29 1.04 4.03 -13.88
N HIS A 30 -0.04 4.44 -13.23
CA HIS A 30 -0.85 3.55 -12.41
C HIS A 30 -1.53 2.48 -13.25
N GLY A 31 -1.96 2.80 -14.48
CA GLY A 31 -2.67 1.85 -15.34
C GLY A 31 -1.72 0.77 -15.80
N PHE A 32 -0.53 1.19 -16.21
CA PHE A 32 0.59 0.31 -16.51
C PHE A 32 0.97 -0.56 -15.30
N LEU A 33 1.13 0.04 -14.12
CA LEU A 33 1.46 -0.69 -12.88
C LEU A 33 0.39 -1.74 -12.54
N GLY A 34 -0.89 -1.41 -12.69
CA GLY A 34 -2.00 -2.34 -12.47
C GLY A 34 -1.94 -3.55 -13.40
N ILE A 35 -1.67 -3.32 -14.70
CA ILE A 35 -1.51 -4.40 -15.68
C ILE A 35 -0.31 -5.29 -15.32
N VAL A 36 0.84 -4.69 -14.99
CA VAL A 36 2.04 -5.42 -14.62
C VAL A 36 1.81 -6.27 -13.37
N LEU A 37 1.23 -5.69 -12.31
CA LEU A 37 0.91 -6.40 -11.08
C LEU A 37 -0.07 -7.55 -11.33
N PHE A 38 -1.07 -7.35 -12.19
CA PHE A 38 -2.02 -8.40 -12.55
C PHE A 38 -1.33 -9.59 -13.24
N VAL A 39 -0.48 -9.32 -14.23
CA VAL A 39 0.29 -10.37 -14.93
C VAL A 39 1.19 -11.13 -13.96
N ILE A 40 1.94 -10.42 -13.11
CA ILE A 40 2.83 -11.04 -12.12
C ILE A 40 2.01 -11.89 -11.14
N SER A 41 0.86 -11.42 -10.68
CA SER A 41 -0.01 -12.16 -9.76
C SER A 41 -0.49 -13.48 -10.37
N VAL A 42 -0.97 -13.45 -11.62
CA VAL A 42 -1.44 -14.64 -12.33
C VAL A 42 -0.31 -15.64 -12.54
N LEU A 43 0.86 -15.19 -12.98
CA LEU A 43 2.03 -16.05 -13.18
C LEU A 43 2.51 -16.67 -11.86
N ALA A 44 2.62 -15.87 -10.80
CA ALA A 44 3.04 -16.34 -9.49
C ALA A 44 2.05 -17.36 -8.91
N ALA A 45 0.75 -17.11 -9.04
CA ALA A 45 -0.30 -18.04 -8.62
C ALA A 45 -0.24 -19.36 -9.40
N GLY A 46 -0.10 -19.29 -10.73
CA GLY A 46 0.03 -20.47 -11.58
C GLY A 46 1.26 -21.31 -11.24
N TYR A 47 2.41 -20.66 -11.05
CA TYR A 47 3.65 -21.33 -10.68
C TYR A 47 3.60 -21.95 -9.27
N SER A 48 2.97 -21.25 -8.32
CA SER A 48 2.72 -21.76 -6.97
C SER A 48 1.87 -23.04 -7.00
N LEU A 49 0.81 -23.07 -7.82
CA LEU A 49 -0.03 -24.25 -8.02
C LEU A 49 0.72 -25.43 -8.63
N LEU A 50 1.52 -25.20 -9.67
CA LEU A 50 2.34 -26.26 -10.29
C LEU A 50 3.31 -26.87 -9.27
N ARG A 51 4.02 -26.00 -8.54
CA ARG A 51 4.97 -26.42 -7.51
C ARG A 51 4.30 -27.21 -6.38
N LEU A 52 3.07 -26.86 -6.01
CA LEU A 52 2.29 -27.58 -4.99
C LEU A 52 2.09 -29.07 -5.35
N ILE A 53 1.92 -29.37 -6.65
CA ILE A 53 1.64 -30.72 -7.15
C ILE A 53 2.94 -31.50 -7.36
N GLU A 54 3.99 -30.84 -7.84
CA GLU A 54 5.28 -31.46 -8.17
C GLU A 54 6.17 -31.75 -6.95
N THR A 55 6.05 -30.97 -5.87
CA THR A 55 6.97 -31.07 -4.73
C THR A 55 6.75 -32.36 -3.92
N ARG A 56 7.78 -33.19 -3.82
CA ARG A 56 7.81 -34.43 -3.01
C ARG A 56 9.11 -34.51 -2.18
N PRO A 57 9.05 -34.79 -0.86
CA PRO A 57 7.87 -34.91 -0.02
C PRO A 57 7.21 -33.55 0.24
N PHE A 58 5.87 -33.52 0.25
CA PHE A 58 5.11 -32.29 0.49
C PHE A 58 5.33 -31.73 1.90
N PHE A 59 5.44 -32.60 2.91
CA PHE A 59 5.64 -32.17 4.30
C PHE A 59 7.08 -32.44 4.77
N PRO A 60 7.72 -31.49 5.50
CA PRO A 60 7.23 -30.15 5.88
C PRO A 60 7.63 -29.03 4.91
N VAL A 61 8.70 -29.25 4.14
CA VAL A 61 9.36 -28.19 3.37
C VAL A 61 8.48 -27.69 2.23
N GLY A 62 7.86 -28.60 1.46
CA GLY A 62 6.95 -28.22 0.37
C GLY A 62 5.72 -27.43 0.83
N MET A 63 5.19 -27.75 2.01
CA MET A 63 4.06 -27.04 2.61
C MET A 63 4.45 -25.61 3.04
N ILE A 64 5.62 -25.43 3.64
CA ILE A 64 6.14 -24.10 4.00
C ILE A 64 6.33 -23.26 2.73
N GLN A 65 6.93 -23.85 1.70
CA GLN A 65 7.18 -23.18 0.43
C GLN A 65 5.87 -22.78 -0.27
N ALA A 66 4.87 -23.66 -0.29
CA ALA A 66 3.56 -23.37 -0.84
C ALA A 66 2.88 -22.18 -0.16
N ILE A 67 2.98 -22.09 1.17
CA ILE A 67 2.34 -20.99 1.90
C ILE A 67 3.09 -19.68 1.67
N ASN A 68 4.42 -19.69 1.64
CA ASN A 68 5.20 -18.51 1.26
C ASN A 68 4.86 -18.03 -0.17
N ASP A 69 4.70 -18.95 -1.13
CA ASP A 69 4.35 -18.62 -2.51
C ASP A 69 2.93 -18.01 -2.60
N ILE A 70 1.95 -18.57 -1.88
CA ILE A 70 0.57 -18.03 -1.81
C ILE A 70 0.56 -16.66 -1.11
N LEU A 71 1.33 -16.51 -0.04
CA LEU A 71 1.42 -15.27 0.71
C LEU A 71 1.99 -14.14 -0.15
N PHE A 72 2.98 -14.46 -0.97
CA PHE A 72 3.52 -13.55 -1.98
C PHE A 72 2.45 -13.12 -3.01
N VAL A 73 1.64 -14.05 -3.51
CA VAL A 73 0.52 -13.74 -4.41
C VAL A 73 -0.49 -12.81 -3.74
N VAL A 74 -0.83 -13.05 -2.47
CA VAL A 74 -1.75 -12.22 -1.68
C VAL A 74 -1.22 -10.80 -1.48
N ILE A 75 0.10 -10.61 -1.36
CA ILE A 75 0.73 -9.29 -1.32
C ILE A 75 0.54 -8.57 -2.66
N ILE A 76 0.83 -9.24 -3.78
CA ILE A 76 0.67 -8.63 -5.12
C ILE A 76 -0.80 -8.24 -5.37
N LEU A 77 -1.74 -9.12 -5.01
CA LEU A 77 -3.17 -8.82 -5.13
C LEU A 77 -3.59 -7.62 -4.27
N GLU A 78 -2.90 -7.36 -3.15
CA GLU A 78 -3.17 -6.17 -2.36
C GLU A 78 -2.61 -4.90 -2.98
N LEU A 79 -1.42 -4.95 -3.55
CA LEU A 79 -0.89 -3.84 -4.34
C LEU A 79 -1.82 -3.53 -5.52
N MET A 80 -2.42 -4.55 -6.13
CA MET A 80 -3.43 -4.35 -7.18
C MET A 80 -4.68 -3.64 -6.65
N ARG A 81 -5.15 -3.97 -5.44
CA ARG A 81 -6.27 -3.25 -4.80
C ARG A 81 -5.96 -1.76 -4.62
N THR A 82 -4.76 -1.40 -4.18
CA THR A 82 -4.39 0.01 -3.98
C THR A 82 -4.40 0.79 -5.30
N VAL A 83 -3.92 0.17 -6.39
CA VAL A 83 -3.95 0.75 -7.73
C VAL A 83 -5.39 0.95 -8.21
N ILE A 84 -6.27 -0.04 -8.05
CA ILE A 84 -7.67 0.06 -8.49
C ILE A 84 -8.41 1.17 -7.75
N VAL A 85 -8.26 1.25 -6.42
CA VAL A 85 -8.98 2.27 -5.65
C VAL A 85 -8.57 3.69 -6.07
N ARG A 86 -7.29 3.91 -6.42
CA ARG A 86 -6.81 5.19 -6.95
C ARG A 86 -7.52 5.61 -8.24
N PHE A 87 -7.89 4.66 -9.10
CA PHE A 87 -8.63 4.93 -10.35
C PHE A 87 -10.12 5.22 -10.15
N THR A 88 -10.74 4.63 -9.13
CA THR A 88 -12.18 4.84 -8.85
C THR A 88 -12.45 6.18 -8.17
N ASP A 89 -11.52 6.68 -7.36
CA ASP A 89 -11.65 7.94 -6.65
C ASP A 89 -10.89 9.06 -7.38
N GLY A 90 -11.52 9.61 -8.43
CA GLY A 90 -10.97 10.69 -9.27
C GLY A 90 -10.70 12.03 -8.57
N ILE A 91 -10.84 12.11 -7.24
CA ILE A 91 -10.49 13.26 -6.41
C ILE A 91 -9.74 12.69 -5.21
N PHE A 92 -8.49 13.12 -4.99
CA PHE A 92 -7.65 12.71 -3.86
C PHE A 92 -8.34 13.01 -2.52
N GLN A 93 -9.18 12.08 -2.05
CA GLN A 93 -9.67 12.10 -0.69
C GLN A 93 -8.58 11.47 0.18
N LEU A 94 -7.89 12.32 0.94
CA LEU A 94 -6.89 11.91 1.92
C LEU A 94 -7.38 10.73 2.79
N ASP A 95 -8.68 10.66 3.06
CA ASP A 95 -9.30 9.56 3.80
C ASP A 95 -9.21 8.22 3.08
N ASN A 96 -9.53 8.18 1.79
CA ASN A 96 -9.49 6.95 1.03
C ASN A 96 -8.05 6.45 0.94
N PHE A 97 -7.09 7.36 0.73
CA PHE A 97 -5.66 7.04 0.79
C PHE A 97 -5.23 6.48 2.16
N LEU A 98 -5.57 7.16 3.25
CA LEU A 98 -5.22 6.73 4.61
C LEU A 98 -5.85 5.38 4.96
N ILE A 99 -7.09 5.12 4.56
CA ILE A 99 -7.78 3.84 4.78
C ILE A 99 -7.06 2.71 4.03
N ILE A 100 -6.72 2.93 2.75
CA ILE A 100 -5.96 1.96 1.96
C ILE A 100 -4.60 1.68 2.62
N GLY A 101 -3.91 2.71 3.09
CA GLY A 101 -2.64 2.57 3.80
C GLY A 101 -2.75 1.74 5.08
N VAL A 102 -3.80 1.96 5.89
CA VAL A 102 -4.09 1.15 7.09
C VAL A 102 -4.34 -0.31 6.72
N ILE A 103 -5.16 -0.58 5.70
CA ILE A 103 -5.48 -1.94 5.25
C ILE A 103 -4.19 -2.66 4.80
N ALA A 104 -3.35 -1.99 4.00
CA ALA A 104 -2.10 -2.55 3.51
C ALA A 104 -1.11 -2.88 4.65
N ALA A 105 -0.96 -1.98 5.62
CA ALA A 105 -0.08 -2.19 6.76
C ALA A 105 -0.58 -3.32 7.69
N VAL A 106 -1.90 -3.40 7.96
CA VAL A 106 -2.50 -4.50 8.72
C VAL A 106 -2.28 -5.84 8.01
N ARG A 107 -2.48 -5.89 6.69
CA ARG A 107 -2.21 -7.11 5.90
C ARG A 107 -0.76 -7.57 6.04
N HIS A 108 0.19 -6.64 5.93
CA HIS A 108 1.61 -6.97 6.05
C HIS A 108 1.92 -7.59 7.42
N ILE A 109 1.35 -7.06 8.50
CA ILE A 109 1.47 -7.63 9.85
C ILE A 109 0.93 -9.06 9.91
N LEU A 110 -0.26 -9.32 9.35
CA LEU A 110 -0.86 -10.66 9.34
C LEU A 110 -0.01 -11.66 8.55
N THR A 111 0.57 -11.18 7.45
CA THR A 111 1.43 -11.94 6.55
C THR A 111 2.73 -12.33 7.25
N VAL A 112 3.43 -11.37 7.86
CA VAL A 112 4.65 -11.62 8.64
C VAL A 112 4.37 -12.50 9.87
N GLY A 113 3.22 -12.32 10.53
CA GLY A 113 2.80 -13.16 11.65
C GLY A 113 2.52 -14.62 11.24
N ALA A 114 1.95 -14.81 10.05
CA ALA A 114 1.71 -16.14 9.49
C ALA A 114 3.04 -16.84 9.16
N SER A 115 4.00 -16.16 8.51
CA SER A 115 5.29 -16.75 8.18
C SER A 115 6.07 -17.15 9.45
N LEU A 116 6.02 -16.34 10.50
CA LEU A 116 6.66 -16.63 11.80
C LEU A 116 6.14 -17.89 12.49
N THR A 117 4.85 -18.21 12.34
CA THR A 117 4.25 -19.41 12.96
C THR A 117 4.65 -20.69 12.22
N MET A 118 5.14 -20.54 10.99
CA MET A 118 5.38 -21.63 10.05
C MET A 118 6.84 -22.01 9.87
N GLU A 119 7.76 -21.11 10.18
CA GLU A 119 9.19 -21.41 10.15
C GLU A 119 9.58 -22.37 11.28
N LYS A 120 10.13 -23.52 10.89
CA LYS A 120 10.58 -24.57 11.82
C LYS A 120 11.94 -24.27 12.45
N GLU A 121 12.78 -23.47 11.79
CA GLU A 121 14.08 -23.06 12.32
C GLU A 121 13.96 -21.72 13.05
N LYS A 122 13.74 -21.82 14.36
CA LYS A 122 13.66 -20.66 15.26
C LYS A 122 15.06 -20.15 15.60
N THR A 123 15.83 -19.68 14.63
CA THR A 123 16.99 -18.85 14.93
C THR A 123 16.50 -17.57 15.61
N THR A 124 17.02 -17.27 16.80
CA THR A 124 16.65 -16.10 17.61
C THR A 124 16.77 -14.79 16.82
N GLU A 125 17.70 -14.73 15.87
CA GLU A 125 17.91 -13.57 14.99
C GLU A 125 16.73 -13.34 14.05
N PHE A 126 16.21 -14.39 13.40
CA PHE A 126 15.05 -14.28 12.51
C PHE A 126 13.80 -13.84 13.27
N PHE A 127 13.57 -14.45 14.44
CA PHE A 127 12.45 -14.09 15.30
C PHE A 127 12.53 -12.62 15.76
N ASN A 128 13.71 -12.16 16.18
CA ASN A 128 13.92 -10.77 16.58
C ASN A 128 13.72 -9.79 15.41
N ARG A 129 14.23 -10.13 14.21
CA ARG A 129 14.03 -9.29 13.01
C ARG A 129 12.56 -9.18 12.66
N ALA A 130 11.83 -10.28 12.66
CA ALA A 130 10.41 -10.29 12.35
C ALA A 130 9.57 -9.58 13.44
N LEU A 131 9.93 -9.70 14.72
CA LEU A 131 9.32 -8.93 15.80
C LEU A 131 9.53 -7.42 15.61
N ILE A 132 10.75 -7.00 15.26
CA ILE A 132 11.04 -5.59 14.98
C ILE A 132 10.22 -5.12 13.77
N GLU A 133 10.17 -5.91 12.70
CA GLU A 133 9.40 -5.62 11.50
C GLU A 133 7.89 -5.49 11.77
N MET A 134 7.32 -6.39 12.57
CA MET A 134 5.93 -6.31 13.02
C MET A 134 5.70 -5.10 13.93
N GLY A 135 6.63 -4.80 14.83
CA GLY A 135 6.57 -3.64 15.72
C GLY A 135 6.56 -2.32 14.95
N VAL A 136 7.44 -2.18 13.95
CA VAL A 136 7.50 -1.01 13.07
C VAL A 136 6.20 -0.86 12.27
N ASN A 137 5.71 -1.94 11.67
CA ASN A 137 4.44 -1.91 10.94
C ASN A 137 3.26 -1.53 11.84
N THR A 138 3.23 -2.03 13.08
CA THR A 138 2.21 -1.65 14.07
C THR A 138 2.29 -0.15 14.39
N GLY A 139 3.50 0.39 14.54
CA GLY A 139 3.71 1.84 14.70
C GLY A 139 3.16 2.64 13.53
N ILE A 140 3.44 2.22 12.29
CA ILE A 140 2.90 2.84 11.06
C ILE A 140 1.37 2.83 11.08
N VAL A 141 0.73 1.70 11.41
CA VAL A 141 -0.73 1.60 11.50
C VAL A 141 -1.29 2.62 12.50
N LEU A 142 -0.71 2.71 13.70
CA LEU A 142 -1.15 3.66 14.72
C LEU A 142 -1.03 5.12 14.23
N THR A 143 0.08 5.47 13.57
CA THR A 143 0.27 6.80 12.98
C THR A 143 -0.77 7.09 11.89
N LEU A 144 -1.05 6.14 11.01
CA LEU A 144 -2.04 6.31 9.94
C LEU A 144 -3.47 6.44 10.47
N VAL A 145 -3.86 5.62 11.47
CA VAL A 145 -5.16 5.72 12.14
C VAL A 145 -5.30 7.07 12.82
N PHE A 146 -4.24 7.55 13.48
CA PHE A 146 -4.22 8.87 14.10
C PHE A 146 -4.37 10.00 13.06
N ALA A 147 -3.66 9.91 11.94
CA ALA A 147 -3.79 10.86 10.83
C ALA A 147 -5.22 10.86 10.25
N LEU A 148 -5.85 9.68 10.10
CA LEU A 148 -7.23 9.54 9.63
C LEU A 148 -8.21 10.19 10.61
N PHE A 149 -8.02 9.97 11.92
CA PHE A 149 -8.84 10.61 12.95
C PHE A 149 -8.75 12.14 12.87
N LEU A 150 -7.53 12.69 12.77
CA LEU A 150 -7.32 14.14 12.63
C LEU A 150 -7.93 14.69 11.34
N SER A 151 -7.79 13.98 10.21
CA SER A 151 -8.36 14.40 8.92
C SER A 151 -9.88 14.51 9.00
N ARG A 152 -10.54 13.52 9.59
CA ARG A 152 -11.99 13.52 9.79
C ARG A 152 -12.44 14.63 10.74
N ALA A 153 -11.73 14.82 11.84
CA ALA A 153 -12.03 15.89 12.80
C ALA A 153 -11.89 17.30 12.18
N ALA A 154 -10.87 17.52 11.35
CA ALA A 154 -10.65 18.78 10.65
C ALA A 154 -11.79 19.10 9.69
N ARG A 155 -12.23 18.13 8.86
CA ARG A 155 -13.37 18.33 7.95
C ARG A 155 -14.68 18.57 8.68
N ALA A 156 -14.96 17.84 9.77
CA ALA A 156 -16.16 18.06 10.58
C ALA A 156 -16.22 19.49 11.13
N ARG A 157 -15.07 20.04 11.55
CA ARG A 157 -14.98 21.43 12.02
C ARG A 157 -15.15 22.46 10.90
N SER A 158 -14.66 22.17 9.70
CA SER A 158 -14.87 23.01 8.52
C SER A 158 -16.31 23.03 8.03
N ALA A 159 -17.06 21.92 8.17
CA ALA A 159 -18.47 21.83 7.78
C ALA A 159 -19.43 22.52 8.77
N ALA A 160 -18.99 22.77 10.01
CA ALA A 160 -19.77 23.43 11.05
C ALA A 160 -19.67 24.98 11.04
N LYS A 161 -18.92 25.55 10.09
CA LYS A 161 -18.65 26.98 9.98
C LYS A 161 -19.23 27.54 8.68
#